data_AF-A0A9E2DZG5-F1
#
_entry.id   AF-A0A9E2DZG5-F1
#
_cell.length_a   1.000
_cell.length_b   1.000
_cell.length_c   1.000
_cell.angle_alpha   90.00
_cell.angle_beta   90.00
_cell.angle_gamma   90.00
#
_symmetry.space_group_name_H-M   'P 1'
#
loop_
_entity.id
_entity.type
_entity.pdbx_description
1 polymer ?
#
loop_
_entity_poly.entity_id
_entity_poly.type
_entity_poly.pdbx_seq_one_letter_code
_entity_poly.pdbx_strand_id
1 'polypeptide(L)'
;MKKIIITVLSFVLAVSTSLTAVASFDDVSDDNGNVDAIDFLSDAGVVKGYDDGTFKPKFEINRAELMKILVEAQGVTPDADEYSDCFTDVTDQWFAPYVCYAKDVEWVEGYKDGSFAPDKFVNKVEAVKMIINSQGFGEETGACKEELHEDVDEDDWYGPYLCVAYKKGLLEEGLDGNYLPGAEIDRSQVAENIFRAIMVKKLKKEEFKAEYKEMKGEALDAFKAEKEAIKAEIEAFKKEIEQMKEDGEDADYIKAQRDEFWGNLKELHKDHVEGLAGKLKEAHDHLKGQKDAVKEEFKACKEKLKNGPNGQGDLMAKCGYDFDDFEYEKEDDEDDSDDLTDVDDDDSDDDDDDEDDDDDD
;
A
#
# COMPACT_ATOMS: atom_id res chain seq x y z
N MET A 1 -72.60 13.67 -17.15
CA MET A 1 -72.63 14.07 -18.57
C MET A 1 -71.29 14.70 -18.91
N LYS A 2 -70.64 14.16 -19.95
CA LYS A 2 -69.57 14.74 -20.82
C LYS A 2 -68.24 15.14 -20.12
N LYS A 3 -67.12 14.38 -20.25
CA LYS A 3 -66.26 14.05 -21.41
C LYS A 3 -65.20 15.13 -21.74
N ILE A 4 -63.92 14.69 -21.75
CA ILE A 4 -62.76 15.14 -22.57
C ILE A 4 -62.06 16.38 -21.94
N ILE A 5 -60.74 16.48 -21.72
CA ILE A 5 -59.56 16.18 -22.56
C ILE A 5 -58.34 15.81 -21.69
N ILE A 6 -57.67 14.73 -22.07
CA ILE A 6 -56.31 14.35 -21.67
C ILE A 6 -55.34 15.23 -22.49
N THR A 7 -54.51 16.03 -21.83
CA THR A 7 -53.32 16.64 -22.44
C THR A 7 -52.08 15.99 -21.85
N VAL A 8 -51.52 15.06 -22.64
CA VAL A 8 -50.15 14.57 -22.55
C VAL A 8 -49.25 15.76 -22.92
N LEU A 9 -48.48 16.26 -21.96
CA LEU A 9 -47.41 17.24 -22.23
C LEU A 9 -46.22 16.90 -21.32
N SER A 10 -45.40 15.97 -21.84
CA SER A 10 -43.93 15.99 -21.75
C SER A 10 -43.32 16.76 -20.58
N PHE A 11 -43.10 16.05 -19.48
CA PHE A 11 -42.11 16.42 -18.47
C PHE A 11 -41.14 15.23 -18.33
N VAL A 12 -40.36 15.01 -19.39
CA VAL A 12 -39.11 14.25 -19.30
C VAL A 12 -38.14 15.20 -18.62
N LEU A 13 -38.05 15.11 -17.29
CA LEU A 13 -37.02 15.81 -16.55
C LEU A 13 -35.70 15.16 -16.97
N ALA A 14 -34.85 15.97 -17.58
CA ALA A 14 -33.57 15.58 -18.13
C ALA A 14 -32.79 14.73 -17.13
N VAL A 15 -32.41 13.55 -17.59
CA VAL A 15 -31.37 12.75 -16.99
C VAL A 15 -30.13 13.64 -16.91
N SER A 16 -29.70 13.99 -15.70
CA SER A 16 -28.36 14.53 -15.48
C SER A 16 -27.37 13.39 -15.69
N THR A 17 -27.08 13.07 -16.95
CA THR A 17 -25.87 12.31 -17.29
C THR A 17 -24.69 13.24 -17.14
N SER A 18 -24.15 13.34 -15.93
CA SER A 18 -22.76 13.72 -15.75
C SER A 18 -21.91 12.49 -16.07
N LEU A 19 -21.75 12.19 -17.36
CA LEU A 19 -20.61 11.43 -17.85
C LEU A 19 -19.79 12.39 -18.70
N THR A 20 -18.88 13.12 -18.07
CA THR A 20 -17.68 13.56 -18.76
C THR A 20 -16.61 12.51 -18.49
N ALA A 21 -16.71 11.38 -19.20
CA ALA A 21 -15.55 10.55 -19.46
C ALA A 21 -14.90 11.12 -20.73
N VAL A 22 -13.89 11.97 -20.58
CA VAL A 22 -12.88 12.19 -21.62
C VAL A 22 -11.60 12.65 -20.93
N ALA A 23 -10.54 11.87 -21.07
CA ALA A 23 -9.21 12.44 -21.22
C ALA A 23 -8.38 11.67 -22.25
N SER A 24 -8.93 11.47 -23.44
CA SER A 24 -8.08 11.27 -24.63
C SER A 24 -7.59 12.66 -25.05
N PHE A 25 -6.28 12.88 -25.01
CA PHE A 25 -5.65 14.15 -25.40
C PHE A 25 -5.42 14.20 -26.91
N ASP A 26 -5.65 15.38 -27.52
CA ASP A 26 -5.59 15.54 -28.99
C ASP A 26 -4.22 15.18 -29.61
N ASP A 27 -3.15 15.23 -28.81
CA ASP A 27 -1.76 14.98 -29.21
C ASP A 27 -1.16 13.68 -28.61
N VAL A 28 -2.00 12.82 -28.01
CA VAL A 28 -1.61 11.50 -27.54
C VAL A 28 -2.35 10.46 -28.38
N SER A 29 -1.67 9.91 -29.38
CA SER A 29 -2.20 8.80 -30.18
C SER A 29 -2.09 7.47 -29.45
N ASP A 30 -2.95 6.51 -29.76
CA ASP A 30 -2.88 5.12 -29.28
C ASP A 30 -1.51 4.43 -29.56
N ASP A 31 -0.76 4.90 -30.57
CA ASP A 31 0.59 4.41 -30.89
C ASP A 31 1.69 4.99 -29.98
N ASN A 32 1.34 5.89 -29.05
CA ASN A 32 2.27 6.44 -28.07
C ASN A 32 2.60 5.36 -27.03
N GLY A 33 3.88 5.07 -26.84
CA GLY A 33 4.34 4.02 -25.93
C GLY A 33 3.92 4.19 -24.46
N ASN A 34 3.53 5.40 -24.07
CA ASN A 34 3.16 5.75 -22.68
C ASN A 34 1.68 6.18 -22.57
N VAL A 35 0.83 5.87 -23.56
CA VAL A 35 -0.60 6.24 -23.56
C VAL A 35 -1.34 5.69 -22.35
N ASP A 36 -1.14 4.41 -22.01
CA ASP A 36 -1.80 3.75 -20.88
C ASP A 36 -1.52 4.47 -19.55
N ALA A 37 -0.27 4.90 -19.34
CA ALA A 37 0.13 5.63 -18.14
C ALA A 37 -0.45 7.05 -18.10
N ILE A 38 -0.50 7.73 -19.25
CA ILE A 38 -1.09 9.07 -19.36
C ILE A 38 -2.59 9.01 -19.05
N ASP A 39 -3.30 8.05 -19.64
CA ASP A 39 -4.75 7.88 -19.45
C ASP A 39 -5.05 7.51 -18.01
N PHE A 40 -4.34 6.53 -17.43
CA PHE A 40 -4.49 6.13 -16.03
C PHE A 40 -4.32 7.31 -15.06
N LEU A 41 -3.23 8.07 -15.21
CA LEU A 41 -2.95 9.19 -14.32
C LEU A 41 -3.93 10.35 -14.55
N SER A 42 -4.44 10.51 -15.77
CA SER A 42 -5.44 11.53 -16.07
C SER A 42 -6.80 11.19 -15.46
N ASP A 43 -7.21 9.93 -15.57
CA ASP A 43 -8.45 9.41 -14.97
C ASP A 43 -8.38 9.45 -13.44
N ALA A 44 -7.21 9.19 -12.86
CA ALA A 44 -6.95 9.37 -11.44
C ALA A 44 -6.85 10.85 -11.00
N GLY A 45 -6.88 11.80 -11.94
CA GLY A 45 -6.76 13.24 -11.66
C GLY A 45 -5.36 13.69 -11.23
N VAL A 46 -4.34 12.86 -11.41
CA VAL A 46 -2.93 13.11 -11.05
C VAL A 46 -2.22 13.97 -12.09
N VAL A 47 -2.55 13.77 -13.37
CA VAL A 47 -2.07 14.62 -14.46
C VAL A 47 -3.24 15.30 -15.16
N LYS A 48 -2.97 16.50 -15.68
CA LYS A 48 -3.93 17.26 -16.47
C LYS A 48 -3.25 17.78 -17.74
N GLY A 49 -4.00 17.75 -18.84
CA GLY A 49 -3.64 18.45 -20.07
C GLY A 49 -3.79 19.96 -19.95
N TYR A 50 -3.39 20.65 -21.02
CA TYR A 50 -3.51 22.09 -21.18
C TYR A 50 -4.92 22.47 -21.64
N ASP A 51 -5.26 23.75 -21.47
CA ASP A 51 -6.57 24.29 -21.86
C ASP A 51 -6.87 24.18 -23.37
N ASP A 52 -5.83 23.93 -24.18
CA ASP A 52 -5.92 23.70 -25.62
C ASP A 52 -6.27 22.25 -25.99
N GLY A 53 -6.49 21.36 -25.01
CA GLY A 53 -6.85 19.95 -25.22
C GLY A 53 -5.65 18.99 -25.37
N THR A 54 -4.43 19.51 -25.26
CA THR A 54 -3.20 18.71 -25.43
C THR A 54 -2.59 18.27 -24.10
N PHE A 55 -1.83 17.17 -24.10
CA PHE A 55 -0.98 16.72 -22.98
C PHE A 55 0.47 17.20 -23.10
N LYS A 56 0.94 17.40 -24.34
CA LYS A 56 2.32 17.71 -24.73
C LYS A 56 3.31 16.66 -24.24
N PRO A 57 3.18 15.38 -24.68
CA PRO A 57 3.96 14.27 -24.15
C PRO A 57 5.47 14.43 -24.29
N LYS A 58 5.93 15.14 -25.33
CA LYS A 58 7.36 15.37 -25.64
C LYS A 58 7.91 16.71 -25.16
N PHE A 59 7.14 17.44 -24.35
CA PHE A 59 7.63 18.66 -23.73
C PHE A 59 8.38 18.32 -22.45
N GLU A 60 9.54 18.94 -22.24
CA GLU A 60 10.32 18.75 -21.02
C GLU A 60 9.57 19.31 -19.81
N ILE A 61 9.67 18.60 -18.69
CA ILE A 61 9.00 18.99 -17.45
C ILE A 61 9.92 19.81 -16.54
N ASN A 62 9.40 20.88 -15.95
CA ASN A 62 10.15 21.64 -14.95
C ASN A 62 9.96 21.09 -13.53
N ARG A 63 10.81 21.54 -12.60
CA ARG A 63 10.83 21.07 -11.21
C ARG A 63 9.50 21.30 -10.48
N ALA A 64 8.84 22.44 -10.73
CA ALA A 64 7.56 22.78 -10.12
C ALA A 64 6.41 21.88 -10.62
N GLU A 65 6.33 21.68 -11.93
CA GLU A 65 5.35 20.80 -12.56
C GLU A 65 5.51 19.36 -12.08
N LEU A 66 6.74 18.85 -12.07
CA LEU A 66 7.01 17.50 -11.56
C LEU A 66 6.57 17.38 -10.10
N MET A 67 6.92 18.36 -9.25
CA MET A 67 6.57 18.27 -7.83
C MET A 67 5.07 18.24 -7.60
N LYS A 68 4.31 19.07 -8.31
CA LYS A 68 2.84 19.04 -8.24
C LYS A 68 2.31 17.63 -8.56
N ILE A 69 2.76 17.04 -9.67
CA ILE A 69 2.31 15.70 -10.09
C ILE A 69 2.64 14.66 -9.01
N LEU A 70 3.84 14.71 -8.41
CA LEU A 70 4.23 13.75 -7.38
C LEU A 70 3.40 13.85 -6.09
N VAL A 71 3.04 15.06 -5.68
CA VAL A 71 2.18 15.30 -4.52
C VAL A 71 0.75 14.84 -4.80
N GLU A 72 0.19 15.20 -5.96
CA GLU A 72 -1.16 14.74 -6.37
C GLU A 72 -1.20 13.22 -6.59
N ALA A 73 -0.09 12.59 -6.99
CA ALA A 73 0.02 11.13 -7.10
C ALA A 73 -0.09 10.41 -5.75
N GLN A 74 0.21 11.08 -4.63
CA GLN A 74 -0.07 10.56 -3.29
C GLN A 74 -1.50 10.92 -2.80
N GLY A 75 -2.35 11.48 -3.66
CA GLY A 75 -3.70 11.90 -3.27
C GLY A 75 -3.75 13.19 -2.45
N VAL A 76 -2.62 13.90 -2.32
CA VAL A 76 -2.50 15.08 -1.45
C VAL A 76 -2.78 16.36 -2.25
N THR A 77 -3.56 17.26 -1.66
CA THR A 77 -3.77 18.63 -2.16
C THR A 77 -3.45 19.62 -1.03
N PRO A 78 -2.21 20.13 -0.95
CA PRO A 78 -1.78 20.97 0.17
C PRO A 78 -2.52 22.33 0.21
N ASP A 79 -2.81 22.81 1.42
CA ASP A 79 -3.42 24.12 1.62
C ASP A 79 -2.43 25.24 1.32
N ALA A 80 -2.85 26.19 0.49
CA ALA A 80 -2.05 27.35 0.12
C ALA A 80 -1.85 28.35 1.27
N ASP A 81 -2.74 28.32 2.27
CA ASP A 81 -2.60 29.17 3.47
C ASP A 81 -1.57 28.61 4.46
N GLU A 82 -1.24 27.32 4.37
CA GLU A 82 -0.27 26.64 5.25
C GLU A 82 1.12 26.57 4.63
N TYR A 83 1.20 26.31 3.32
CA TYR A 83 2.43 25.97 2.63
C TYR A 83 2.92 27.10 1.70
N SER A 84 3.69 28.04 2.25
CA SER A 84 4.34 29.14 1.51
C SER A 84 5.76 29.44 2.00
N ASP A 85 6.51 30.25 1.25
CA ASP A 85 7.80 30.85 1.64
C ASP A 85 8.89 29.85 2.11
N CYS A 86 8.83 28.61 1.62
CA CYS A 86 9.76 27.56 2.02
C CYS A 86 11.14 27.65 1.31
N PHE A 87 11.24 28.36 0.20
CA PHE A 87 12.50 28.63 -0.51
C PHE A 87 12.56 30.11 -0.92
N THR A 88 13.76 30.61 -1.21
CA THR A 88 13.96 32.04 -1.55
C THR A 88 13.27 32.48 -2.85
N ASP A 89 12.92 31.52 -3.71
CA ASP A 89 12.24 31.68 -5.00
C ASP A 89 10.84 31.04 -5.06
N VAL A 90 10.30 30.61 -3.91
CA VAL A 90 8.97 30.01 -3.77
C VAL A 90 8.19 30.80 -2.73
N THR A 91 7.29 31.67 -3.20
CA THR A 91 6.48 32.59 -2.38
C THR A 91 4.99 32.22 -2.52
N ASP A 92 4.29 32.85 -3.45
CA ASP A 92 2.83 32.84 -3.64
C ASP A 92 2.41 32.28 -5.02
N GLN A 93 3.35 31.66 -5.74
CA GLN A 93 3.06 31.02 -7.02
C GLN A 93 2.20 29.76 -6.84
N TRP A 94 1.51 29.35 -7.90
CA TRP A 94 0.60 28.19 -7.90
C TRP A 94 1.23 26.88 -7.42
N PHE A 95 2.56 26.72 -7.58
CA PHE A 95 3.29 25.53 -7.18
C PHE A 95 3.80 25.57 -5.73
N ALA A 96 3.71 26.73 -5.06
CA ALA A 96 4.27 26.92 -3.72
C ALA A 96 3.74 25.89 -2.70
N PRO A 97 2.42 25.57 -2.66
CA PRO A 97 1.90 24.63 -1.66
C PRO A 97 2.48 23.23 -1.84
N TYR A 98 2.59 22.77 -3.09
CA TYR A 98 3.16 21.46 -3.43
C TYR A 98 4.65 21.37 -3.11
N VAL A 99 5.42 22.40 -3.46
CA VAL A 99 6.87 22.44 -3.21
C VAL A 99 7.16 22.51 -1.72
N CYS A 100 6.40 23.32 -0.97
CA CYS A 100 6.60 23.47 0.46
C CYS A 100 6.15 22.24 1.24
N TYR A 101 5.04 21.60 0.87
CA TYR A 101 4.66 20.29 1.40
C TYR A 101 5.78 19.27 1.17
N ALA A 102 6.25 19.14 -0.07
CA ALA A 102 7.29 18.16 -0.42
C ALA A 102 8.63 18.42 0.28
N LYS A 103 8.92 19.68 0.66
CA LYS A 103 10.07 20.01 1.49
C LYS A 103 9.86 19.54 2.93
N ASP A 104 8.68 19.76 3.49
CA ASP A 104 8.32 19.41 4.87
C ASP A 104 8.38 17.90 5.10
N VAL A 105 7.90 17.11 4.12
CA VAL A 105 8.01 15.63 4.13
C VAL A 105 9.34 15.11 3.56
N GLU A 106 10.35 15.96 3.45
CA GLU A 106 11.74 15.63 3.08
C GLU A 106 11.93 14.99 1.69
N TRP A 107 11.01 15.17 0.75
CA TRP A 107 11.18 14.69 -0.63
C TRP A 107 12.18 15.53 -1.43
N VAL A 108 12.30 16.82 -1.09
CA VAL A 108 13.22 17.76 -1.73
C VAL A 108 13.90 18.70 -0.74
N GLU A 109 15.20 18.89 -0.94
CA GLU A 109 16.04 19.76 -0.08
C GLU A 109 16.29 21.16 -0.68
N GLY A 110 16.14 21.31 -2.01
CA GLY A 110 16.54 22.51 -2.75
C GLY A 110 18.06 22.62 -2.97
N TYR A 111 18.51 23.81 -3.35
CA TYR A 111 19.91 24.12 -3.60
C TYR A 111 20.58 24.78 -2.38
N LYS A 112 21.91 24.77 -2.35
CA LYS A 112 22.73 25.33 -1.25
C LYS A 112 22.53 26.84 -1.06
N ASP A 113 22.06 27.54 -2.08
CA ASP A 113 21.74 28.98 -2.02
C ASP A 113 20.33 29.24 -1.43
N GLY A 114 19.60 28.20 -1.05
CA GLY A 114 18.25 28.29 -0.50
C GLY A 114 17.14 28.39 -1.54
N SER A 115 17.46 28.22 -2.83
CA SER A 115 16.47 28.20 -3.93
C SER A 115 15.96 26.79 -4.23
N PHE A 116 14.80 26.70 -4.89
CA PHE A 116 14.27 25.46 -5.46
C PHE A 116 14.50 25.37 -6.99
N ALA A 117 14.64 26.52 -7.66
CA ALA A 117 14.68 26.70 -9.11
C ALA A 117 13.47 26.09 -9.85
N PRO A 118 12.23 26.55 -9.58
CA PRO A 118 10.99 25.92 -10.05
C PRO A 118 10.90 25.77 -11.58
N ASP A 119 11.40 26.77 -12.33
CA ASP A 119 11.33 26.80 -13.79
C ASP A 119 12.43 25.97 -14.49
N LYS A 120 13.40 25.43 -13.73
CA LYS A 120 14.47 24.63 -14.31
C LYS A 120 13.91 23.29 -14.77
N PHE A 121 14.22 22.87 -15.99
CA PHE A 121 13.91 21.51 -16.45
C PHE A 121 14.65 20.45 -15.65
N VAL A 122 13.96 19.33 -15.42
CA VAL A 122 14.48 18.22 -14.63
C VAL A 122 15.16 17.23 -15.58
N ASN A 123 16.38 16.81 -15.23
CA ASN A 123 16.96 15.66 -15.92
C ASN A 123 16.43 14.34 -15.36
N LYS A 124 16.67 13.25 -16.08
CA LYS A 124 16.11 11.94 -15.74
C LYS A 124 16.48 11.46 -14.33
N VAL A 125 17.74 11.59 -13.91
CA VAL A 125 18.14 11.14 -12.57
C VAL A 125 17.62 12.03 -11.45
N GLU A 126 17.47 13.34 -11.68
CA GLU A 126 16.79 14.25 -10.76
C GLU A 126 15.32 13.83 -10.61
N ALA A 127 14.62 13.52 -11.71
CA ALA A 127 13.23 13.08 -11.68
C ALA A 127 13.07 11.73 -10.98
N VAL A 128 13.94 10.76 -11.27
CA VAL A 128 13.94 9.44 -10.62
C VAL A 128 14.16 9.58 -9.11
N LYS A 129 15.12 10.41 -8.67
CA LYS A 129 15.31 10.67 -7.22
C LYS A 129 14.03 11.22 -6.58
N MET A 130 13.39 12.21 -7.21
CA MET A 130 12.14 12.79 -6.70
C MET A 130 11.01 11.77 -6.64
N ILE A 131 10.86 10.92 -7.66
CA ILE A 131 9.88 9.82 -7.69
C ILE A 131 10.15 8.83 -6.56
N ILE A 132 11.39 8.33 -6.42
CA ILE A 132 11.77 7.38 -5.37
C ILE A 132 11.43 7.92 -3.97
N ASN A 133 11.76 9.17 -3.70
CA ASN A 133 11.44 9.80 -2.42
C ASN A 133 9.93 9.93 -2.23
N SER A 134 9.21 10.49 -3.22
CA SER A 134 7.76 10.71 -3.12
C SER A 134 6.93 9.45 -2.93
N GLN A 135 7.42 8.31 -3.43
CA GLN A 135 6.71 7.03 -3.37
C GLN A 135 7.05 6.25 -2.10
N GLY A 136 7.89 6.79 -1.21
CA GLY A 136 8.34 6.14 0.03
C GLY A 136 9.44 5.10 -0.18
N PHE A 137 10.07 5.08 -1.35
CA PHE A 137 11.16 4.14 -1.67
C PHE A 137 12.55 4.68 -1.29
N GLY A 138 12.64 5.91 -0.79
CA GLY A 138 13.89 6.54 -0.35
C GLY A 138 14.61 5.76 0.75
N GLU A 139 13.88 5.11 1.66
CA GLU A 139 14.45 4.28 2.74
C GLU A 139 15.14 3.01 2.23
N GLU A 140 14.79 2.54 1.02
CA GLU A 140 15.43 1.38 0.39
C GLU A 140 16.75 1.74 -0.30
N THR A 141 17.12 3.03 -0.33
CA THR A 141 18.35 3.49 -0.96
C THR A 141 19.58 3.05 -0.16
N GLY A 142 20.65 2.74 -0.88
CA GLY A 142 21.93 2.32 -0.34
C GLY A 142 22.95 2.16 -1.45
N ALA A 143 24.15 1.67 -1.12
CA ALA A 143 25.18 1.39 -2.11
C ALA A 143 24.62 0.47 -3.21
N CYS A 144 24.71 0.90 -4.47
CA CYS A 144 24.30 0.04 -5.57
C CYS A 144 25.31 -1.10 -5.75
N LYS A 145 24.80 -2.31 -5.94
CA LYS A 145 25.60 -3.52 -6.15
C LYS A 145 25.26 -4.21 -7.46
N GLU A 146 24.47 -3.53 -8.30
CA GLU A 146 24.05 -4.00 -9.61
C GLU A 146 24.89 -3.27 -10.65
N GLU A 147 25.23 -3.95 -11.75
CA GLU A 147 25.69 -3.28 -12.96
C GLU A 147 24.44 -2.84 -13.74
N LEU A 148 24.18 -1.52 -13.78
CA LEU A 148 22.94 -0.98 -14.32
C LEU A 148 22.99 -0.86 -15.85
N HIS A 149 23.94 -0.08 -16.37
CA HIS A 149 24.18 0.12 -17.81
C HIS A 149 25.53 0.78 -18.07
N GLU A 150 26.04 0.70 -19.30
CA GLU A 150 27.36 1.27 -19.66
C GLU A 150 27.44 2.79 -19.56
N ASP A 151 26.31 3.49 -19.66
CA ASP A 151 26.23 4.96 -19.60
C ASP A 151 25.86 5.50 -18.21
N VAL A 152 25.84 4.61 -17.22
CA VAL A 152 25.50 4.91 -15.83
C VAL A 152 26.76 4.76 -14.97
N ASP A 153 27.03 5.74 -14.13
CA ASP A 153 28.03 5.65 -13.07
C ASP A 153 27.30 5.44 -11.74
N GLU A 154 27.31 4.20 -11.23
CA GLU A 154 26.60 3.84 -10.00
C GLU A 154 27.21 4.45 -8.73
N ASP A 155 28.45 4.97 -8.81
CA ASP A 155 29.12 5.66 -7.71
C ASP A 155 28.78 7.17 -7.67
N ASP A 156 28.08 7.70 -8.68
CA ASP A 156 27.62 9.09 -8.69
C ASP A 156 26.44 9.30 -7.71
N TRP A 157 26.10 10.56 -7.42
CA TRP A 157 25.12 10.95 -6.41
C TRP A 157 23.72 10.33 -6.61
N TYR A 158 23.38 9.98 -7.85
CA TYR A 158 22.10 9.37 -8.20
C TYR A 158 22.10 7.84 -8.10
N GLY A 159 23.27 7.20 -7.99
CA GLY A 159 23.44 5.75 -8.00
C GLY A 159 22.49 5.00 -7.05
N PRO A 160 22.39 5.37 -5.76
CA PRO A 160 21.46 4.73 -4.83
C PRO A 160 19.99 4.75 -5.27
N TYR A 161 19.52 5.87 -5.80
CA TYR A 161 18.14 6.06 -6.25
C TYR A 161 17.87 5.32 -7.55
N LEU A 162 18.79 5.44 -8.50
CA LEU A 162 18.71 4.77 -9.79
C LEU A 162 18.73 3.24 -9.61
N CYS A 163 19.50 2.73 -8.65
CA CYS A 163 19.52 1.31 -8.30
C CYS A 163 18.18 0.81 -7.77
N VAL A 164 17.51 1.57 -6.90
CA VAL A 164 16.17 1.23 -6.40
C VAL A 164 15.16 1.27 -7.54
N ALA A 165 15.20 2.30 -8.38
CA ALA A 165 14.33 2.44 -9.54
C ALA A 165 14.51 1.27 -10.53
N TYR A 166 15.76 0.90 -10.81
CA TYR A 166 16.09 -0.28 -11.61
C TYR A 166 15.54 -1.55 -10.97
N LYS A 167 15.74 -1.75 -9.66
CA LYS A 167 15.24 -2.92 -8.92
C LYS A 167 13.73 -3.08 -9.04
N LYS A 168 13.00 -1.98 -9.00
CA LYS A 168 11.55 -1.89 -9.10
C LYS A 168 11.01 -1.79 -10.54
N GLY A 169 11.87 -1.81 -11.56
CA GLY A 169 11.44 -1.76 -12.96
C GLY A 169 10.83 -0.42 -13.38
N LEU A 170 11.23 0.68 -12.72
CA LEU A 170 10.72 2.03 -12.96
C LEU A 170 11.44 2.76 -14.09
N LEU A 171 12.58 2.24 -14.56
CA LEU A 171 13.40 2.90 -15.56
C LEU A 171 13.04 2.47 -16.97
N GLU A 172 12.94 3.45 -17.86
CA GLU A 172 12.85 3.25 -19.31
C GLU A 172 14.23 3.39 -19.94
N GLU A 173 14.52 2.61 -20.97
CA GLU A 173 15.72 2.78 -21.82
C GLU A 173 15.38 3.70 -23.01
N GLY A 174 16.38 4.45 -23.48
CA GLY A 174 16.30 5.20 -24.72
C GLY A 174 16.24 4.29 -25.95
N LEU A 175 15.97 4.87 -27.13
CA LEU A 175 15.91 4.11 -28.38
C LEU A 175 17.25 3.44 -28.74
N ASP A 176 18.35 3.95 -28.20
CA ASP A 176 19.72 3.43 -28.33
C ASP A 176 20.08 2.41 -27.23
N GLY A 177 19.16 2.09 -26.32
CA GLY A 177 19.36 1.19 -25.19
C GLY A 177 19.95 1.87 -23.95
N ASN A 178 20.37 3.13 -24.04
CA ASN A 178 21.01 3.86 -22.95
C ASN A 178 19.99 4.41 -21.94
N TYR A 179 20.36 4.55 -20.66
CA TYR A 179 19.49 5.22 -19.70
C TYR A 179 19.49 6.75 -19.86
N LEU A 180 20.56 7.35 -20.37
CA LEU A 180 20.73 8.79 -20.58
C LEU A 180 20.48 9.60 -19.28
N PRO A 181 21.25 9.35 -18.20
CA PRO A 181 20.95 9.89 -16.87
C PRO A 181 20.86 11.42 -16.84
N GLY A 182 21.68 12.11 -17.62
CA GLY A 182 21.73 13.57 -17.69
C GLY A 182 20.76 14.22 -18.69
N ALA A 183 19.99 13.45 -19.45
CA ALA A 183 19.03 14.01 -20.42
C ALA A 183 17.81 14.62 -19.69
N GLU A 184 17.27 15.70 -20.24
CA GLU A 184 15.99 16.25 -19.78
C GLU A 184 14.87 15.22 -19.99
N ILE A 185 13.97 15.11 -19.01
CA ILE A 185 12.87 14.14 -19.05
C ILE A 185 11.58 14.80 -19.57
N ASP A 186 10.88 14.09 -20.45
CA ASP A 186 9.61 14.58 -21.00
C ASP A 186 8.41 14.19 -20.13
N ARG A 187 7.28 14.88 -20.32
CA ARG A 187 6.04 14.64 -19.57
C ARG A 187 5.52 13.20 -19.71
N SER A 188 5.71 12.57 -20.87
CA SER A 188 5.28 11.17 -21.08
C SER A 188 6.13 10.16 -20.30
N GLN A 189 7.43 10.41 -20.17
CA GLN A 189 8.33 9.56 -19.38
C GLN A 189 8.08 9.72 -17.88
N VAL A 190 7.80 10.94 -17.42
CA VAL A 190 7.37 11.16 -16.03
C VAL A 190 6.08 10.41 -15.72
N ALA A 191 5.08 10.50 -16.60
CA ALA A 191 3.82 9.78 -16.43
C ALA A 191 4.05 8.27 -16.31
N GLU A 192 4.86 7.70 -17.20
CA GLU A 192 5.21 6.27 -17.18
C GLU A 192 5.93 5.85 -15.89
N ASN A 193 6.91 6.64 -15.41
CA ASN A 193 7.66 6.30 -14.21
C ASN A 193 6.78 6.36 -12.94
N ILE A 194 5.86 7.33 -12.86
CA ILE A 194 4.90 7.46 -11.75
C ILE A 194 3.87 6.33 -11.81
N PHE A 195 3.31 6.04 -12.98
CA PHE A 195 2.40 4.92 -13.19
C PHE A 195 3.02 3.61 -12.70
N ARG A 196 4.24 3.28 -13.16
CA ARG A 196 4.99 2.10 -12.69
C ARG A 196 5.17 2.08 -11.18
N ALA A 197 5.47 3.22 -10.56
CA ALA A 197 5.65 3.29 -9.12
C ALA A 197 4.36 3.03 -8.34
N ILE A 198 3.23 3.61 -8.78
CA ILE A 198 1.90 3.36 -8.21
C ILE A 198 1.54 1.88 -8.34
N MET A 199 1.75 1.29 -9.53
CA MET A 199 1.49 -0.13 -9.78
C MET A 199 2.29 -1.03 -8.84
N VAL A 200 3.58 -0.74 -8.63
CA VAL A 200 4.43 -1.49 -7.67
C VAL A 200 3.89 -1.41 -6.23
N LYS A 201 3.27 -0.31 -5.81
CA LYS A 201 2.63 -0.19 -4.48
C LYS A 201 1.31 -0.98 -4.42
N LYS A 202 0.44 -0.84 -5.44
CA LYS A 202 -0.88 -1.51 -5.47
C LYS A 202 -0.80 -3.03 -5.55
N LEU A 203 0.11 -3.57 -6.38
CA LEU A 203 0.33 -5.01 -6.50
C LEU A 203 0.68 -5.67 -5.15
N LYS A 204 1.39 -4.95 -4.28
CA LYS A 204 1.71 -5.45 -2.94
C LYS A 204 0.54 -5.38 -1.95
N LYS A 205 -0.46 -4.52 -2.18
CA LYS A 205 -1.55 -4.24 -1.24
C LYS A 205 -2.76 -5.16 -1.48
N GLU A 206 -3.18 -5.33 -2.73
CA GLU A 206 -4.43 -6.06 -3.04
C GLU A 206 -4.29 -7.59 -2.98
N GLU A 207 -3.19 -8.16 -3.50
CA GLU A 207 -2.91 -9.60 -3.35
C GLU A 207 -2.76 -9.99 -1.87
N PHE A 208 -2.15 -9.11 -1.07
CA PHE A 208 -1.94 -9.33 0.36
C PHE A 208 -3.24 -9.18 1.17
N LYS A 209 -4.11 -8.22 0.84
CA LYS A 209 -5.34 -7.91 1.59
C LYS A 209 -6.45 -8.95 1.39
N ALA A 210 -6.58 -9.50 0.17
CA ALA A 210 -7.60 -10.50 -0.13
C ALA A 210 -7.31 -11.86 0.52
N GLU A 211 -6.07 -12.35 0.41
CA GLU A 211 -5.68 -13.69 0.88
C GLU A 211 -5.48 -13.75 2.41
N TYR A 212 -4.99 -12.66 3.02
CA TYR A 212 -4.92 -12.52 4.48
C TYR A 212 -6.30 -12.54 5.14
N LYS A 213 -7.30 -11.89 4.53
CA LYS A 213 -8.68 -11.82 5.05
C LYS A 213 -9.37 -13.18 5.08
N GLU A 214 -9.14 -14.01 4.07
CA GLU A 214 -9.70 -15.36 3.99
C GLU A 214 -9.04 -16.31 5.01
N MET A 215 -7.69 -16.38 5.01
CA MET A 215 -6.96 -17.29 5.89
C MET A 215 -7.06 -16.93 7.37
N LYS A 216 -7.05 -15.64 7.72
CA LYS A 216 -7.26 -15.17 9.11
C LYS A 216 -8.70 -15.44 9.56
N GLY A 217 -9.68 -15.28 8.67
CA GLY A 217 -11.09 -15.56 8.95
C GLY A 217 -11.30 -17.01 9.39
N GLU A 218 -10.83 -17.97 8.60
CA GLU A 218 -11.01 -19.40 8.91
C GLU A 218 -10.26 -19.84 10.16
N ALA A 219 -9.03 -19.37 10.36
CA ALA A 219 -8.24 -19.68 11.55
C ALA A 219 -8.85 -19.07 12.82
N LEU A 220 -9.37 -17.84 12.73
CA LEU A 220 -10.03 -17.15 13.84
C LEU A 220 -11.38 -17.79 14.18
N ASP A 221 -12.14 -18.24 13.18
CA ASP A 221 -13.42 -18.92 13.39
C ASP A 221 -13.22 -20.30 14.02
N ALA A 222 -12.20 -21.05 13.60
CA ALA A 222 -11.83 -22.31 14.24
C ALA A 222 -11.39 -22.11 15.71
N PHE A 223 -10.61 -21.07 15.98
CA PHE A 223 -10.20 -20.73 17.35
C PHE A 223 -11.39 -20.32 18.23
N LYS A 224 -12.31 -19.51 17.69
CA LYS A 224 -13.55 -19.12 18.39
C LYS A 224 -14.45 -20.33 18.68
N ALA A 225 -14.59 -21.26 17.72
CA ALA A 225 -15.37 -22.47 17.91
C ALA A 225 -14.79 -23.36 19.02
N GLU A 226 -13.46 -23.53 19.04
CA GLU A 226 -12.77 -24.31 20.09
C GLU A 226 -12.91 -23.64 21.46
N LYS A 227 -12.77 -22.30 21.52
CA LYS A 227 -12.98 -21.52 22.75
C LYS A 227 -14.40 -21.71 23.30
N GLU A 228 -15.42 -21.70 22.44
CA GLU A 228 -16.81 -21.92 22.86
C GLU A 228 -17.07 -23.38 23.27
N ALA A 229 -16.39 -24.36 22.67
CA ALA A 229 -16.47 -25.77 23.09
C ALA A 229 -15.87 -25.97 24.49
N ILE A 230 -14.66 -25.46 24.74
CA ILE A 230 -14.00 -25.48 26.05
C ILE A 230 -14.89 -24.80 27.10
N LYS A 231 -15.47 -23.65 26.75
CA LYS A 231 -16.38 -22.92 27.62
C LYS A 231 -17.64 -23.72 27.95
N ALA A 232 -18.21 -24.44 26.99
CA ALA A 232 -19.37 -25.29 27.22
C ALA A 232 -19.07 -26.47 28.16
N GLU A 233 -17.88 -27.08 28.03
CA GLU A 233 -17.44 -28.14 28.94
C GLU A 233 -17.23 -27.62 30.36
N ILE A 234 -16.60 -26.45 30.52
CA ILE A 234 -16.44 -25.79 31.82
C ILE A 234 -17.80 -25.49 32.45
N GLU A 235 -18.76 -24.97 31.67
CA GLU A 235 -20.11 -24.67 32.18
C GLU A 235 -20.92 -25.92 32.54
N ALA A 236 -20.74 -27.02 31.81
CA ALA A 236 -21.35 -28.31 32.17
C ALA A 236 -20.78 -28.81 33.50
N PHE A 237 -19.45 -28.77 33.64
CA PHE A 237 -18.78 -29.21 34.86
C PHE A 237 -19.14 -28.35 36.08
N LYS A 238 -19.28 -27.03 35.92
CA LYS A 238 -19.77 -26.15 36.99
C LYS A 238 -21.12 -26.59 37.55
N LYS A 239 -22.04 -27.02 36.68
CA LYS A 239 -23.36 -27.53 37.10
C LYS A 239 -23.25 -28.86 37.84
N GLU A 240 -22.34 -29.74 37.42
CA GLU A 240 -22.07 -30.99 38.15
C GLU A 240 -21.52 -30.70 39.56
N ILE A 241 -20.63 -29.72 39.70
CA ILE A 241 -20.11 -29.29 41.00
C ILE A 241 -21.21 -28.67 41.86
N GLU A 242 -22.13 -27.87 41.30
CA GLU A 242 -23.29 -27.37 42.03
C GLU A 242 -24.19 -28.51 42.52
N GLN A 243 -24.45 -29.51 41.67
CA GLN A 243 -25.23 -30.68 42.02
C GLN A 243 -24.56 -31.49 43.15
N MET A 244 -23.24 -31.73 43.08
CA MET A 244 -22.49 -32.42 44.14
C MET A 244 -22.60 -31.69 45.48
N LYS A 245 -22.59 -30.35 45.47
CA LYS A 245 -22.80 -29.54 46.68
C LYS A 245 -24.21 -29.68 47.23
N GLU A 246 -25.23 -29.71 46.37
CA GLU A 246 -26.62 -29.93 46.77
C GLU A 246 -26.85 -31.32 47.36
N ASP A 247 -26.17 -32.33 46.81
CA ASP A 247 -26.23 -33.72 47.28
C ASP A 247 -25.44 -33.94 48.58
N GLY A 248 -24.68 -32.92 49.04
CA GLY A 248 -23.96 -32.92 50.31
C GLY A 248 -22.62 -33.67 50.25
N GLU A 249 -22.01 -33.75 49.08
CA GLU A 249 -20.67 -34.33 48.90
C GLU A 249 -19.60 -33.54 49.66
N ASP A 250 -18.56 -34.25 50.10
CA ASP A 250 -17.48 -33.66 50.89
C ASP A 250 -16.59 -32.72 50.06
N ALA A 251 -16.06 -31.67 50.69
CA ALA A 251 -15.26 -30.65 50.02
C ALA A 251 -13.97 -31.20 49.41
N ASP A 252 -13.34 -32.20 50.04
CA ASP A 252 -12.11 -32.83 49.53
C ASP A 252 -12.41 -33.65 48.28
N TYR A 253 -13.58 -34.29 48.23
CA TYR A 253 -14.04 -35.02 47.05
C TYR A 253 -14.32 -34.08 45.87
N ILE A 254 -15.01 -32.97 46.12
CA ILE A 254 -15.29 -31.95 45.09
C ILE A 254 -13.99 -31.34 44.56
N LYS A 255 -13.00 -31.09 45.43
CA LYS A 255 -11.67 -30.61 45.03
C LYS A 255 -10.97 -31.61 44.11
N ALA A 256 -10.95 -32.89 44.48
CA ALA A 256 -10.32 -33.94 43.66
C ALA A 256 -10.96 -34.06 42.27
N GLN A 257 -12.30 -33.95 42.16
CA GLN A 257 -12.98 -33.94 40.87
C GLN A 257 -12.64 -32.72 40.02
N ARG A 258 -12.46 -31.56 40.65
CA ARG A 258 -12.04 -30.33 39.96
C ARG A 258 -10.63 -30.47 39.38
N ASP A 259 -9.71 -31.01 40.15
CA ASP A 259 -8.32 -31.21 39.73
C ASP A 259 -8.23 -32.24 38.58
N GLU A 260 -9.02 -33.33 38.66
CA GLU A 260 -9.13 -34.33 37.59
C GLU A 260 -9.72 -33.73 36.30
N PHE A 261 -10.78 -32.93 36.40
CA PHE A 261 -11.38 -32.25 35.25
C PHE A 261 -10.39 -31.33 34.54
N TRP A 262 -9.69 -30.46 35.28
CA TRP A 262 -8.72 -29.54 34.67
C TRP A 262 -7.52 -30.25 34.06
N GLY A 263 -7.05 -31.35 34.68
CA GLY A 263 -6.02 -32.20 34.11
C GLY A 263 -6.45 -32.79 32.76
N ASN A 264 -7.65 -33.37 32.71
CA ASN A 264 -8.21 -33.97 31.50
C ASN A 264 -8.51 -32.92 30.42
N LEU A 265 -9.07 -31.76 30.78
CA LEU A 265 -9.36 -30.67 29.84
C LEU A 265 -8.08 -30.18 29.18
N LYS A 266 -7.02 -29.98 29.97
CA LYS A 266 -5.72 -29.56 29.47
C LYS A 266 -5.12 -30.59 28.52
N GLU A 267 -5.26 -31.88 28.81
CA GLU A 267 -4.73 -32.95 27.96
C GLU A 267 -5.56 -33.18 26.70
N LEU A 268 -6.88 -33.05 26.79
CA LEU A 268 -7.82 -33.25 25.68
C LEU A 268 -7.65 -32.18 24.59
N HIS A 269 -7.48 -30.92 24.97
CA HIS A 269 -7.34 -29.82 24.02
C HIS A 269 -5.89 -29.54 23.62
N LYS A 270 -4.91 -30.19 24.27
CA LYS A 270 -3.48 -29.98 23.99
C LYS A 270 -3.14 -30.22 22.51
N ASP A 271 -3.52 -31.37 21.99
CA ASP A 271 -3.23 -31.75 20.59
C ASP A 271 -3.94 -30.81 19.60
N HIS A 272 -5.09 -30.27 19.99
CA HIS A 272 -5.88 -29.38 19.14
C HIS A 272 -5.31 -27.95 19.12
N VAL A 273 -4.86 -27.44 20.27
CA VAL A 273 -4.17 -26.15 20.40
C VAL A 273 -2.79 -26.19 19.73
N GLU A 274 -2.02 -27.26 19.95
CA GLU A 274 -0.74 -27.48 19.25
C GLU A 274 -0.95 -27.62 17.74
N GLY A 275 -2.02 -28.29 17.31
CA GLY A 275 -2.43 -28.38 15.91
C GLY A 275 -2.82 -27.03 15.29
N LEU A 276 -3.55 -26.18 16.02
CA LEU A 276 -3.90 -24.81 15.59
C LEU A 276 -2.66 -23.92 15.49
N ALA A 277 -1.75 -24.00 16.47
CA ALA A 277 -0.47 -23.29 16.42
C ALA A 277 0.41 -23.76 15.25
N GLY A 278 0.39 -25.06 14.95
CA GLY A 278 1.01 -25.65 13.76
C GLY A 278 0.44 -25.07 12.47
N LYS A 279 -0.90 -25.01 12.34
CA LYS A 279 -1.58 -24.41 11.19
C LYS A 279 -1.27 -22.92 11.03
N LEU A 280 -1.19 -22.17 12.14
CA LEU A 280 -0.82 -20.76 12.12
C LEU A 280 0.63 -20.56 11.63
N LYS A 281 1.53 -21.45 12.05
CA LYS A 281 2.94 -21.45 11.61
C LYS A 281 3.06 -21.86 10.14
N GLU A 282 2.31 -22.86 9.70
CA GLU A 282 2.24 -23.26 8.28
C GLU A 282 1.68 -22.13 7.41
N ALA A 283 0.64 -21.44 7.87
CA ALA A 283 0.10 -20.24 7.22
C ALA A 283 1.16 -19.14 7.12
N HIS A 284 1.89 -18.87 8.21
CA HIS A 284 2.99 -17.90 8.20
C HIS A 284 4.11 -18.28 7.22
N ASP A 285 4.54 -19.55 7.20
CA ASP A 285 5.59 -20.02 6.30
C ASP A 285 5.12 -20.07 4.83
N HIS A 286 3.83 -20.36 4.60
CA HIS A 286 3.18 -20.27 3.30
C HIS A 286 3.13 -18.83 2.78
N LEU A 287 2.70 -17.87 3.62
CA LEU A 287 2.69 -16.43 3.30
C LEU A 287 4.10 -15.91 3.01
N LYS A 288 5.12 -16.40 3.73
CA LYS A 288 6.52 -16.10 3.42
C LYS A 288 6.94 -16.67 2.07
N GLY A 289 6.52 -17.89 1.74
CA GLY A 289 6.72 -18.52 0.44
C GLY A 289 6.03 -17.78 -0.71
N GLN A 290 4.80 -17.30 -0.51
CA GLN A 290 4.06 -16.48 -1.48
C GLN A 290 4.69 -15.10 -1.66
N LYS A 291 5.12 -14.45 -0.58
CA LYS A 291 5.93 -13.22 -0.66
C LYS A 291 7.20 -13.42 -1.50
N ASP A 292 7.83 -14.59 -1.38
CA ASP A 292 9.00 -14.94 -2.19
C ASP A 292 8.62 -15.34 -3.63
N ALA A 293 7.45 -15.92 -3.86
CA ALA A 293 6.90 -16.20 -5.19
C ALA A 293 6.50 -14.93 -5.94
N VAL A 294 5.82 -13.98 -5.29
CA VAL A 294 5.51 -12.64 -5.83
C VAL A 294 6.79 -11.89 -6.18
N LYS A 295 7.86 -12.02 -5.36
CA LYS A 295 9.18 -11.49 -5.73
C LYS A 295 9.73 -12.15 -6.99
N GLU A 296 9.55 -13.45 -7.17
CA GLU A 296 10.01 -14.19 -8.36
C GLU A 296 9.12 -13.91 -9.59
N GLU A 297 7.81 -13.71 -9.44
CA GLU A 297 6.89 -13.28 -10.51
C GLU A 297 7.14 -11.84 -10.91
N PHE A 298 7.40 -10.96 -9.95
CA PHE A 298 7.86 -9.60 -10.20
C PHE A 298 9.21 -9.58 -10.92
N LYS A 299 10.13 -10.47 -10.54
CA LYS A 299 11.40 -10.68 -11.24
C LYS A 299 11.19 -11.24 -12.66
N ALA A 300 10.19 -12.10 -12.87
CA ALA A 300 9.84 -12.62 -14.19
C ALA A 300 9.14 -11.57 -15.08
N CYS A 301 8.22 -10.76 -14.53
CA CYS A 301 7.62 -9.59 -15.18
C CYS A 301 8.74 -8.59 -15.55
N LYS A 302 9.70 -8.36 -14.64
CA LYS A 302 10.90 -7.55 -14.90
C LYS A 302 11.81 -8.13 -15.98
N GLU A 303 12.03 -9.44 -16.03
CA GLU A 303 12.78 -10.10 -17.12
C GLU A 303 12.04 -10.02 -18.47
N LYS A 304 10.71 -10.10 -18.47
CA LYS A 304 9.91 -9.90 -19.70
C LYS A 304 9.99 -8.46 -20.19
N LEU A 305 9.99 -7.48 -19.28
CA LEU A 305 10.17 -6.06 -19.59
C LEU A 305 11.56 -5.77 -20.19
N LYS A 306 12.61 -6.43 -19.69
CA LYS A 306 13.99 -6.30 -20.22
C LYS A 306 14.20 -6.83 -21.64
N ASN A 307 13.35 -7.75 -22.10
CA ASN A 307 13.54 -8.47 -23.38
C ASN A 307 12.55 -8.04 -24.47
N GLY A 308 11.67 -7.09 -24.20
CA GLY A 308 10.69 -6.58 -25.16
C GLY A 308 11.23 -5.41 -25.98
N PRO A 309 10.95 -5.32 -27.29
CA PRO A 309 11.27 -4.13 -28.07
C PRO A 309 10.42 -2.96 -27.57
N ASN A 310 11.09 -1.92 -27.04
CA ASN A 310 10.60 -0.59 -26.69
C ASN A 310 9.07 -0.38 -26.72
N GLY A 311 8.46 -0.35 -25.52
CA GLY A 311 7.26 0.44 -25.23
C GLY A 311 6.13 0.39 -26.27
N GLN A 312 5.52 -0.76 -26.49
CA GLN A 312 4.20 -0.81 -27.11
C GLN A 312 3.24 -1.64 -26.27
N GLY A 313 2.23 -0.93 -25.74
CA GLY A 313 0.90 -1.39 -25.38
C GLY A 313 0.83 -2.59 -24.45
N ASP A 314 0.16 -2.40 -23.33
CA ASP A 314 -0.29 -3.47 -22.44
C ASP A 314 0.76 -3.99 -21.46
N LEU A 315 1.28 -3.08 -20.63
CA LEU A 315 2.03 -3.44 -19.42
C LEU A 315 1.19 -4.34 -18.48
N MET A 316 -0.11 -4.07 -18.42
CA MET A 316 -1.08 -4.76 -17.55
C MET A 316 -1.26 -6.23 -17.98
N ALA A 317 -1.56 -6.55 -19.24
CA ALA A 317 -1.70 -7.94 -19.68
C ALA A 317 -0.37 -8.68 -19.81
N LYS A 318 0.76 -7.98 -19.99
CA LYS A 318 2.10 -8.61 -19.91
C LYS A 318 2.43 -9.13 -18.51
N CYS A 319 1.81 -8.54 -17.48
CA CYS A 319 1.91 -9.00 -16.10
C CYS A 319 0.60 -9.60 -15.55
N GLY A 320 -0.47 -9.67 -16.34
CA GLY A 320 -1.70 -10.45 -16.07
C GLY A 320 -2.89 -9.71 -15.45
N TYR A 321 -2.97 -8.38 -15.55
CA TYR A 321 -3.96 -7.54 -14.87
C TYR A 321 -4.97 -6.88 -15.83
N ASP A 322 -6.21 -6.67 -15.36
CA ASP A 322 -7.29 -5.98 -16.08
C ASP A 322 -7.45 -4.54 -15.56
N PHE A 323 -7.79 -3.60 -16.46
CA PHE A 323 -7.88 -2.17 -16.17
C PHE A 323 -9.12 -1.82 -15.34
N ASP A 324 -10.20 -2.61 -15.48
CA ASP A 324 -11.51 -2.35 -14.85
C ASP A 324 -11.56 -2.65 -13.34
N ASP A 325 -10.57 -3.36 -12.79
CA ASP A 325 -10.51 -3.69 -11.35
C ASP A 325 -9.86 -2.58 -10.49
N PHE A 326 -9.36 -1.50 -11.11
CA PHE A 326 -8.65 -0.43 -10.42
C PHE A 326 -9.56 0.75 -10.04
N GLU A 327 -10.33 0.63 -8.95
CA GLU A 327 -10.88 1.81 -8.29
C GLU A 327 -9.76 2.56 -7.52
N TYR A 328 -9.63 3.87 -7.76
CA TYR A 328 -8.80 4.75 -6.94
C TYR A 328 -9.61 5.13 -5.71
N GLU A 329 -9.55 4.30 -4.66
CA GLU A 329 -10.04 4.70 -3.34
C GLU A 329 -9.17 5.86 -2.86
N LYS A 330 -9.76 7.06 -2.76
CA LYS A 330 -9.20 8.11 -1.91
C LYS A 330 -9.16 7.52 -0.50
N GLU A 331 -7.97 7.30 0.02
CA GLU A 331 -7.79 6.89 1.40
C GLU A 331 -8.36 8.01 2.29
N ASP A 332 -9.57 7.81 2.78
CA ASP A 332 -9.97 8.43 4.04
C ASP A 332 -9.12 7.73 5.09
N ASP A 333 -8.02 8.37 5.50
CA ASP A 333 -7.22 7.97 6.65
C ASP A 333 -8.10 8.09 7.91
N GLU A 334 -8.98 7.13 8.13
CA GLU A 334 -9.52 6.85 9.47
C GLU A 334 -8.55 5.88 10.16
N ASP A 335 -7.92 6.39 11.21
CA ASP A 335 -7.02 5.71 12.15
C ASP A 335 -7.37 4.22 12.39
N ASP A 336 -6.60 3.32 11.81
CA ASP A 336 -6.49 1.91 12.24
C ASP A 336 -5.32 1.75 13.23
N SER A 337 -5.16 2.71 14.16
CA SER A 337 -4.15 2.63 15.24
C SER A 337 -4.63 1.89 16.50
N ASP A 338 -5.90 1.50 16.58
CA ASP A 338 -6.50 0.99 17.83
C ASP A 338 -6.97 -0.48 17.69
N ASP A 339 -6.06 -1.44 17.52
CA ASP A 339 -6.34 -2.85 17.93
C ASP A 339 -5.08 -3.74 18.03
N LEU A 340 -4.02 -3.27 18.69
CA LEU A 340 -2.85 -4.12 19.00
C LEU A 340 -2.34 -4.03 20.45
N THR A 341 -3.08 -3.43 21.38
CA THR A 341 -2.71 -3.42 22.80
C THR A 341 -3.91 -3.55 23.71
N ASP A 342 -4.55 -4.72 23.74
CA ASP A 342 -5.39 -5.16 24.86
C ASP A 342 -5.22 -6.69 25.02
N VAL A 343 -4.02 -7.09 25.42
CA VAL A 343 -3.84 -8.30 26.22
C VAL A 343 -3.57 -7.78 27.63
N ASP A 344 -4.65 -7.55 28.37
CA ASP A 344 -4.60 -7.29 29.80
C ASP A 344 -3.91 -8.48 30.49
N ASP A 345 -2.71 -8.22 31.00
CA ASP A 345 -2.10 -8.98 32.09
C ASP A 345 -2.89 -8.66 33.37
N ASP A 346 -3.94 -9.43 33.63
CA ASP A 346 -4.58 -9.51 34.95
C ASP A 346 -4.90 -10.99 35.22
N ASP A 347 -4.06 -11.61 36.05
CA ASP A 347 -4.44 -12.54 37.13
C ASP A 347 -3.21 -13.34 37.60
N SER A 348 -2.54 -12.84 38.65
CA SER A 348 -1.90 -13.73 39.63
C SER A 348 -1.83 -13.02 40.99
N ASP A 349 -2.97 -13.02 41.69
CA ASP A 349 -2.98 -12.98 43.15
C ASP A 349 -2.95 -14.43 43.68
N ASP A 350 -2.17 -14.58 44.75
CA ASP A 350 -2.29 -15.57 45.83
C ASP A 350 -1.90 -17.04 45.55
N ASP A 351 -0.80 -17.51 46.13
CA ASP A 351 -0.84 -18.07 47.48
C ASP A 351 0.54 -18.50 47.99
N ASP A 352 0.66 -18.34 49.31
CA ASP A 352 1.68 -18.77 50.28
C ASP A 352 2.36 -20.13 50.01
N ASP A 353 3.62 -20.23 50.42
CA ASP A 353 4.08 -21.37 51.20
C ASP A 353 5.25 -20.97 52.10
N ASP A 354 4.96 -20.97 53.39
CA ASP A 354 5.90 -21.10 54.50
C ASP A 354 6.85 -22.28 54.27
N GLU A 355 8.15 -22.10 54.52
CA GLU A 355 8.91 -23.11 55.24
C GLU A 355 10.09 -22.46 55.98
N ASP A 356 10.10 -22.78 57.27
CA ASP A 356 10.96 -22.31 58.35
C ASP A 356 12.43 -22.76 58.23
N ASP A 357 13.23 -22.13 59.09
CA ASP A 357 14.46 -22.67 59.72
C ASP A 357 15.72 -22.83 58.86
N ASP A 358 16.67 -21.91 59.05
CA ASP A 358 17.93 -22.27 59.74
C ASP A 358 18.69 -21.00 60.17
N ASP A 359 18.67 -20.77 61.48
CA ASP A 359 19.65 -19.98 62.22
C ASP A 359 21.07 -20.55 62.02
N ASP A 360 22.08 -19.71 61.81
CA ASP A 360 23.10 -19.39 62.82
C ASP A 360 24.35 -18.73 62.23
N ASP A 361 24.88 -17.80 63.03
CA ASP A 361 26.21 -17.17 63.02
C ASP A 361 27.41 -18.15 62.97
#